data_AF-A0A1C4EXJ2-F1
#
_entry.id   AF-A0A1C4EXJ2-F1
#
_cell.length_a   1.000
_cell.length_b   1.000
_cell.length_c   1.000
_cell.angle_alpha   90.00
_cell.angle_beta   90.00
_cell.angle_gamma   90.00
#
_symmetry.space_group_name_H-M   'P 1'
#
loop_
_entity.id
_entity.type
_entity.pdbx_description
1 polymer ?
#
loop_
_entity_poly.entity_id
_entity_poly.type
_entity_poly.pdbx_seq_one_letter_code
_entity_poly.pdbx_strand_id
1 'polypeptide(L)' 'MTRGLYQSKAGTCIHADINGALNTLQKSRVVELDDNLTVKTPILLEVQKRKAVASRIA' A
#
# COMPACT_ATOMS: atom_id res chain seq x y z
N MET A 1 -7.04 -11.82 -9.90
CA MET A 1 -6.37 -11.03 -8.84
C MET A 1 -5.19 -10.30 -9.45
N THR A 2 -5.22 -8.97 -9.51
CA THR A 2 -4.05 -8.18 -9.89
C THR A 2 -3.09 -8.14 -8.69
N ARG A 3 -1.82 -8.46 -8.90
CA ARG A 3 -0.80 -8.38 -7.84
C ARG A 3 -0.79 -6.97 -7.24
N GLY A 4 -0.67 -6.86 -5.92
CA GLY A 4 -0.61 -5.58 -5.20
C GLY A 4 -1.95 -4.94 -4.87
N LEU A 5 -3.09 -5.55 -5.22
CA LEU A 5 -4.42 -5.10 -4.82
C LEU A 5 -5.06 -6.05 -3.82
N TYR A 6 -5.78 -5.49 -2.86
CA TYR A 6 -6.68 -6.17 -1.94
C TYR A 6 -8.12 -5.87 -2.33
N GLN A 7 -8.95 -6.90 -2.46
CA GLN A 7 -10.38 -6.77 -2.70
C GLN A 7 -11.16 -7.28 -1.49
N SER A 8 -12.02 -6.43 -0.94
CA SER A 8 -12.94 -6.82 0.13
C SER A 8 -14.08 -7.70 -0.40
N LYS A 9 -14.77 -8.41 0.49
CA LYS A 9 -15.98 -9.17 0.13
C LYS A 9 -17.10 -8.30 -0.45
N ALA A 10 -17.15 -7.01 -0.09
CA ALA A 10 -18.11 -6.05 -0.63
C ALA A 10 -17.73 -5.51 -2.02
N GLY A 11 -16.60 -5.95 -2.58
CA GLY A 11 -16.15 -5.56 -3.92
C GLY A 11 -15.20 -4.36 -3.93
N THR A 12 -15.09 -3.58 -2.85
CA THR A 12 -14.14 -2.47 -2.73
C THR A 12 -12.70 -2.97 -2.89
N CYS A 13 -11.94 -2.32 -3.75
CA CYS A 13 -10.57 -2.70 -4.10
C CYS A 13 -9.61 -1.54 -3.78
N ILE A 14 -8.56 -1.82 -3.00
CA ILE A 14 -7.51 -0.86 -2.63
C ILE A 14 -6.13 -1.53 -2.72
N HIS A 15 -5.05 -0.77 -2.61
CA HIS A 15 -3.71 -1.34 -2.57
C HIS A 15 -3.50 -2.20 -1.31
N ALA A 16 -2.89 -3.38 -1.48
CA ALA A 16 -2.67 -4.32 -0.40
C ALA A 16 -1.79 -3.75 0.73
N ASP A 17 -0.76 -2.97 0.38
CA ASP A 17 0.11 -2.31 1.35
C ASP A 17 -0.63 -1.27 2.19
N ILE A 18 -1.54 -0.51 1.54
CA ILE A 18 -2.40 0.47 2.22
C ILE A 18 -3.36 -0.26 3.17
N ASN A 19 -4.00 -1.33 2.71
CA ASN A 19 -4.87 -2.16 3.55
C ASN A 19 -4.12 -2.71 4.76
N GLY A 20 -2.88 -3.18 4.57
CA GLY A 20 -2.03 -3.67 5.66
C GLY A 20 -1.69 -2.58 6.67
N ALA A 21 -1.31 -1.40 6.20
CA ALA A 21 -1.01 -0.25 7.06
C ALA A 21 -2.24 0.20 7.86
N LEU A 22 -3.39 0.38 7.22
CA LEU A 22 -4.63 0.79 7.88
C LEU A 22 -5.09 -0.23 8.94
N ASN A 23 -5.04 -1.52 8.62
CA ASN A 23 -5.38 -2.57 9.59
C ASN A 23 -4.44 -2.56 10.80
N THR A 24 -3.15 -2.29 10.59
CA THR A 24 -2.18 -2.19 11.68
C THR A 24 -2.47 -0.99 12.56
N LEU A 25 -2.71 0.18 11.96
CA LEU A 25 -3.06 1.41 12.67
C LEU A 25 -4.34 1.25 13.49
N GLN A 26 -5.41 0.74 12.87
CA GLN A 26 -6.70 0.50 13.54
C GLN A 26 -6.56 -0.46 14.73
N LYS A 27 -5.82 -1.57 14.55
CA LYS A 27 -5.61 -2.55 15.63
C LYS A 27 -4.71 -2.03 16.74
N SER A 28 -3.76 -1.16 16.41
CA SER A 28 -2.85 -0.56 17.41
C SER A 28 -3.57 0.40 18.36
N ARG A 29 -4.69 1.01 17.93
CA ARG A 29 -5.42 2.07 18.67
C ARG A 29 -4.54 3.27 19.06
N VAL A 30 -3.39 3.44 18.41
CA VAL A 30 -2.48 4.57 18.64
C VAL A 30 -2.97 5.83 17.92
N VAL A 31 -3.84 5.66 16.91
CA VAL A 31 -4.41 6.75 16.11
C VAL A 31 -5.92 6.57 15.99
N GLU A 32 -6.66 7.69 16.02
CA GLU A 32 -8.05 7.72 15.59
C GLU A 32 -8.08 7.85 14.07
N LEU A 33 -8.86 7.00 13.41
CA LEU A 33 -9.07 7.04 11.96
C LEU A 33 -10.46 7.64 11.72
N ASP A 34 -10.53 8.69 10.91
CA ASP A 34 -11.80 9.30 10.47
C ASP A 34 -12.52 8.33 9.54
N ASP A 35 -13.81 8.07 9.81
CA ASP A 35 -14.65 7.21 8.97
C ASP A 35 -14.84 7.79 7.54
N ASN A 36 -14.63 9.09 7.37
CA ASN A 36 -14.64 9.78 6.08
C ASN A 36 -13.28 9.76 5.37
N LEU A 37 -12.28 9.06 5.90
CA LEU A 37 -10.96 8.95 5.29
C LEU A 37 -11.07 8.28 3.92
N THR A 38 -10.77 9.06 2.87
CA THR A 38 -10.71 8.55 1.50
C THR A 38 -9.30 8.07 1.15
N VAL A 39 -9.17 6.80 0.79
CA VAL A 39 -7.89 6.24 0.31
C VAL A 39 -7.61 6.80 -1.08
N LYS A 40 -6.56 7.61 -1.21
CA LYS A 40 -6.12 8.12 -2.51
C LYS A 40 -5.52 6.99 -3.35
N THR A 41 -5.80 7.01 -4.64
CA THR A 41 -5.04 6.21 -5.62
C THR A 41 -3.58 6.66 -5.57
N PRO A 42 -2.62 5.74 -5.36
CA PRO A 42 -1.21 6.07 -5.40
C PRO A 42 -0.84 6.73 -6.73
N ILE A 43 -0.14 7.85 -6.64
CA ILE A 43 0.42 8.54 -7.81
C ILE A 43 1.80 7.94 -8.05
N LEU A 44 2.07 7.54 -9.28
CA LEU A 44 3.42 7.16 -9.67
C LEU A 44 4.28 8.43 -9.67
N LEU A 45 5.07 8.61 -8.61
CA LEU A 45 6.09 9.64 -8.59
C LEU A 45 7.22 9.20 -9.52
N GLU A 46 7.67 10.11 -10.40
CA GLU A 46 8.94 9.93 -11.09
C GLU A 46 10.05 9.99 -10.04
N VAL A 47 10.39 8.81 -9.51
CA VAL A 47 11.54 8.62 -8.66
C VAL A 47 12.69 8.14 -9.53
N GLN A 48 13.89 8.63 -9.23
CA GLN A 48 15.09 8.06 -9.83
C GLN A 48 15.15 6.59 -9.43
N LYS A 49 14.91 5.68 -10.38
CA LYS A 49 15.06 4.25 -10.15
C LYS A 49 16.49 4.03 -9.67
N ARG A 50 16.66 3.30 -8.57
CA ARG A 50 18.00 2.95 -8.06
C ARG A 50 18.78 2.31 -9.21
N LYS A 51 20.01 2.78 -9.47
CA LYS A 51 20.92 2.09 -10.39
C LYS A 51 21.05 0.66 -9.85
N ALA A 52 20.52 -0.31 -10.59
CA ALA A 52 20.80 -1.70 -10.31
C ALA A 52 22.30 -1.89 -10.53
N VAL A 53 23.05 -2.09 -9.44
CA VAL A 53 24.44 -2.51 -9.52
C VAL A 53 24.41 -4.02 -9.69
N ALA A 54 24.82 -4.52 -10.85
CA ALA A 54 25.04 -5.94 -11.04
C ALA A 54 26.25 -6.34 -10.16
N SER A 55 26.01 -7.08 -9.08
CA SER A 55 27.08 -7.73 -8.32
C SER A 55 27.40 -9.04 -9.03
N ARG A 56 28.58 -9.11 -9.67
CA ARG A 56 29.12 -10.34 -10.24
C ARG A 56 29.74 -11.12 -9.07
N ILE A 57 29.00 -12.06 -8.50
CA ILE A 57 29.59 -13.05 -7.60
C ILE A 57 30.35 -14.03 -8.50
N ALA A 58 31.67 -14.06 -8.36
CA ALA A 58 32.58 -14.95 -9.08
C ALA A 58 32.61 -16.35 -8.45
#